data_AF-A0A973A2L9-F1
#
_entry.id   AF-A0A973A2L9-F1
#
_cell.length_a   1.000
_cell.length_b   1.000
_cell.length_c   1.000
_cell.angle_alpha   90.00
_cell.angle_beta   90.00
_cell.angle_gamma   90.00
#
_symmetry.space_group_name_H-M   'P 1'
#
loop_
_entity.id
_entity.type
_entity.pdbx_description
1 polymer ?
#
loop_
_entity_poly.entity_id
_entity_poly.type
_entity_poly.pdbx_seq_one_letter_code
_entity_poly.pdbx_strand_id
1 'polypeptide(L)'
;MQQFETTDFYLAAYFLFKGIKLVEHKRSQAHSTFIFEGPELEDLSSQFYLDQILIPPMAFAKAIRSLKNIMYNTTSHQTNSTSYEHPGKAI
;
A
#
# COMPACT_ATOMS: atom_id res chain seq x y z
N MET A 1 -18.70 -2.61 14.22
CA MET A 1 -17.32 -2.76 13.73
C MET A 1 -16.91 -1.40 13.18
N GLN A 2 -15.76 -0.86 13.61
CA GLN A 2 -15.30 0.47 13.20
C GLN A 2 -14.52 0.34 11.89
N GLN A 3 -14.73 1.29 10.99
CA GLN A 3 -14.03 1.39 9.72
C GLN A 3 -13.18 2.66 9.70
N PHE A 4 -12.02 2.58 9.06
CA PHE A 4 -11.11 3.71 8.89
C PHE A 4 -10.68 3.78 7.43
N GLU A 5 -10.93 4.94 6.83
CA GLU A 5 -10.56 5.24 5.47
C GLU A 5 -9.30 6.12 5.47
N THR A 6 -8.30 5.75 4.68
CA THR A 6 -7.08 6.54 4.52
C THR A 6 -6.56 6.52 3.09
N THR A 7 -5.98 7.65 2.66
CA THR A 7 -5.16 7.75 1.45
C THR A 7 -3.66 7.78 1.76
N ASP A 8 -3.29 7.80 3.04
CA ASP A 8 -1.90 7.77 3.49
C ASP A 8 -1.34 6.35 3.36
N PHE A 9 -0.36 6.22 2.47
CA PHE A 9 0.30 4.97 2.14
C PHE A 9 1.09 4.37 3.32
N TYR A 10 1.72 5.21 4.15
CA TYR A 10 2.53 4.74 5.27
C TYR A 10 1.66 4.34 6.46
N LEU A 11 0.56 5.06 6.70
CA LEU A 11 -0.45 4.65 7.67
C LEU A 11 -1.10 3.32 7.26
N ALA A 12 -1.44 3.16 5.98
CA ALA A 12 -1.98 1.90 5.47
C ALA A 12 -0.98 0.75 5.61
N ALA A 13 0.31 0.98 5.36
CA ALA A 13 1.35 -0.02 5.58
C ALA A 13 1.51 -0.35 7.07
N TYR A 14 1.35 0.64 7.95
CA TYR A 14 1.36 0.44 9.39
C TYR A 14 0.18 -0.43 9.86
N PHE A 15 -1.03 -0.18 9.38
CA PHE A 15 -2.19 -1.01 9.67
C PHE A 15 -2.01 -2.45 9.18
N LEU A 16 -1.45 -2.65 7.98
CA LEU A 16 -1.09 -4.00 7.52
C LEU A 16 -0.03 -4.66 8.41
N PHE A 17 0.98 -3.92 8.86
CA PHE A 17 1.98 -4.44 9.80
C PHE A 17 1.35 -4.87 11.12
N LYS A 18 0.37 -4.12 11.63
CA LYS A 18 -0.41 -4.45 12.83
C LYS A 18 -1.42 -5.58 12.63
N GLY A 19 -1.55 -6.12 11.42
CA GLY A 19 -2.48 -7.20 11.11
C GLY A 19 -3.94 -6.73 11.03
N ILE A 20 -4.18 -5.42 10.88
CA ILE A 20 -5.53 -4.89 10.71
C ILE A 20 -6.06 -5.31 9.33
N LYS A 21 -7.31 -5.75 9.32
CA LYS A 21 -7.97 -6.26 8.13
C LYS A 21 -8.24 -5.12 7.13
N LEU A 22 -7.60 -5.18 5.97
CA LEU A 22 -7.95 -4.36 4.82
C LEU A 22 -9.23 -4.92 4.18
N VAL A 23 -10.30 -4.15 4.21
CA VAL A 23 -11.62 -4.54 3.66
C VAL A 23 -11.71 -4.21 2.18
N GLU A 24 -11.25 -3.02 1.81
CA GLU A 24 -11.39 -2.53 0.43
C GLU A 24 -10.21 -1.64 0.05
N HIS A 25 -9.83 -1.69 -1.22
CA HIS A 25 -8.87 -0.79 -1.84
C HIS A 25 -9.49 -0.24 -3.12
N LYS A 26 -9.60 1.10 -3.20
CA LYS A 26 -10.09 1.82 -4.37
C LYS A 26 -8.96 2.61 -4.99
N ARG A 27 -8.82 2.55 -6.31
CA ARG A 27 -7.87 3.38 -7.06
C ARG A 27 -8.63 4.31 -7.99
N SER A 28 -8.47 5.61 -7.79
CA SER A 28 -9.04 6.66 -8.64
C SER A 28 -7.92 7.47 -9.26
N GLN A 29 -7.65 7.27 -10.57
CA GLN A 29 -6.61 7.92 -11.39
C GLN A 29 -5.24 8.11 -10.70
N ALA A 30 -5.09 9.09 -9.80
CA ALA A 30 -3.87 9.41 -9.07
C ALA A 30 -3.86 8.99 -7.58
N HIS A 31 -5.00 8.61 -7.01
CA HIS A 31 -5.17 8.35 -5.59
C HIS A 31 -5.55 6.90 -5.31
N SER A 32 -4.99 6.35 -4.25
CA SER A 32 -5.38 5.05 -3.70
C SER A 32 -5.97 5.28 -2.31
N THR A 33 -7.16 4.73 -2.10
CA THR A 33 -7.90 4.80 -0.86
C THR A 33 -7.99 3.40 -0.27
N PHE A 34 -7.66 3.28 1.01
CA PHE A 34 -7.64 2.03 1.76
C PHE A 34 -8.68 2.09 2.86
N ILE A 35 -9.54 1.07 2.94
CA ILE A 35 -10.57 0.94 3.96
C ILE A 35 -10.23 -0.24 4.84
N PHE A 36 -9.97 0.03 6.11
CA PHE A 36 -9.63 -0.98 7.12
C PHE A 36 -10.77 -1.16 8.12
N GLU A 37 -10.83 -2.33 8.75
CA GLU A 37 -11.82 -2.68 9.76
C GLU A 37 -11.15 -3.27 11.00
N GLY A 38 -11.49 -2.74 12.17
CA GLY A 38 -10.95 -3.18 13.45
C GLY A 38 -11.31 -2.23 14.60
N PRO A 39 -11.30 -2.71 15.85
CA PRO A 39 -11.65 -1.89 17.02
C PRO A 39 -10.55 -0.90 17.45
N GLU A 40 -9.31 -1.09 16.99
CA GLU A 40 -8.13 -0.31 17.44
C GLU A 40 -7.69 0.78 16.45
N LEU A 41 -8.50 1.06 15.42
CA LEU A 41 -8.10 1.90 14.29
C LEU A 41 -7.78 3.34 14.68
N GLU A 42 -8.62 3.97 15.51
CA GLU A 42 -8.41 5.35 15.95
C GLU A 42 -7.14 5.50 16.81
N ASP A 43 -6.94 4.60 17.76
CA ASP A 43 -5.77 4.60 18.64
C ASP A 43 -4.47 4.39 17.85
N LEU A 44 -4.45 3.39 16.96
CA LEU A 44 -3.31 3.14 16.09
C LEU A 44 -3.01 4.33 15.17
N SER A 45 -4.04 4.96 14.58
CA SER A 45 -3.87 6.16 13.76
C SER A 45 -3.27 7.32 14.55
N SER A 46 -3.73 7.51 15.79
CA SER A 46 -3.24 8.55 16.68
C SER A 46 -1.78 8.30 17.05
N GLN A 47 -1.41 7.08 17.43
CA GLN A 47 -0.02 6.71 17.71
C GLN A 47 0.89 6.93 16.50
N PHE A 48 0.41 6.64 15.29
CA PHE A 48 1.16 6.88 14.05
C PHE A 48 1.44 8.37 13.84
N TYR A 49 0.42 9.23 13.90
CA TYR A 49 0.59 10.67 13.67
C TYR A 49 1.29 11.41 14.82
N LEU A 50 1.32 10.83 16.02
CA LEU A 50 2.06 11.35 17.17
C LEU A 50 3.50 10.82 17.25
N ASP A 51 3.98 10.08 16.25
CA ASP A 51 5.31 9.45 16.22
C ASP A 51 5.59 8.51 17.43
N GLN A 52 4.55 7.85 17.93
CA GLN A 52 4.64 6.94 19.10
C GLN A 52 4.82 5.47 18.69
N ILE A 53 5.13 5.20 17.43
CA ILE A 53 5.27 3.85 16.90
C ILE A 53 6.71 3.36 17.01
N LEU A 54 6.88 2.11 17.45
CA LEU A 54 8.16 1.40 17.40
C LEU A 54 8.03 0.17 16.50
N ILE A 55 8.69 0.22 15.34
CA ILE A 55 8.61 -0.84 14.33
C ILE A 55 10.01 -1.18 13.83
N PRO A 56 10.38 -2.48 13.78
CA PRO A 56 11.61 -2.90 13.14
C PRO A 56 11.63 -2.48 11.66
N PRO A 57 12.69 -1.79 11.17
CA PRO A 57 12.71 -1.27 9.80
C PRO A 57 12.45 -2.33 8.73
N MET A 58 12.97 -3.55 8.93
CA MET A 58 12.75 -4.67 8.00
C MET A 58 11.31 -5.17 7.99
N ALA A 59 10.60 -5.10 9.12
CA ALA A 59 9.19 -5.46 9.17
C ALA A 59 8.32 -4.43 8.46
N PHE A 60 8.62 -3.14 8.66
CA PHE A 60 7.90 -2.07 7.96
C PHE A 60 8.13 -2.11 6.45
N ALA A 61 9.37 -2.36 6.02
CA ALA A 61 9.70 -2.54 4.61
C ALA A 61 8.94 -3.71 3.96
N LYS A 62 8.73 -4.81 4.71
CA LYS A 62 7.89 -5.94 4.26
C LYS A 62 6.43 -5.51 4.11
N ALA A 63 5.87 -4.79 5.08
CA ALA A 63 4.50 -4.30 5.03
C ALA A 63 4.27 -3.34 3.84
N ILE A 64 5.21 -2.44 3.57
CA ILE A 64 5.21 -1.56 2.39
C ILE A 64 5.17 -2.37 1.08
N ARG A 65 6.00 -3.42 0.97
CA ARG A 65 6.00 -4.29 -0.23
C ARG A 65 4.68 -5.04 -0.38
N SER A 66 4.13 -5.55 0.72
CA SER A 66 2.82 -6.20 0.72
C SER A 66 1.72 -5.25 0.27
N LEU A 67 1.71 -4.01 0.76
CA LEU A 67 0.74 -3.00 0.35
C LEU A 67 0.83 -2.70 -1.15
N LYS A 68 2.06 -2.51 -1.67
CA LYS A 68 2.28 -2.35 -3.12
C LYS A 68 1.74 -3.53 -3.90
N ASN A 69 2.03 -4.76 -3.45
CA ASN A 69 1.51 -5.95 -4.12
C ASN A 69 -0.02 -5.94 -4.14
N ILE A 70 -0.71 -5.55 -3.07
CA ILE A 70 -2.17 -5.41 -3.06
C ILE A 70 -2.63 -4.38 -4.09
N MET A 71 -1.98 -3.21 -4.15
CA MET A 71 -2.34 -2.14 -5.09
C MET A 71 -2.21 -2.56 -6.56
N TYR A 72 -1.20 -3.36 -6.91
CA TYR A 72 -0.92 -3.75 -8.30
C TYR A 72 -1.50 -5.11 -8.70
N ASN A 73 -1.62 -6.06 -7.76
CA ASN A 73 -2.12 -7.40 -8.04
C ASN A 73 -3.65 -7.44 -8.19
N THR A 74 -4.35 -6.38 -7.77
CA THR A 74 -5.79 -6.22 -8.01
C THR A 74 -6.10 -5.70 -9.44
N THR A 75 -5.10 -5.54 -10.30
CA THR A 75 -5.28 -5.18 -11.73
C THR A 75 -4.23 -5.86 -12.61
N SER A 76 -4.35 -7.17 -12.81
CA SER A 76 -3.57 -7.87 -13.85
C SER A 76 -4.25 -7.76 -15.22
N HIS A 77 -4.15 -6.59 -15.85
CA HIS A 77 -4.10 -6.45 -17.32
C HIS A 77 -3.22 -5.25 -17.67
N GLN A 78 -1.90 -5.43 -17.58
CA GLN A 78 -0.95 -4.56 -18.24
C GLN A 78 -0.30 -5.35 -19.39
N THR A 79 -0.94 -5.33 -20.56
CA THR A 79 -0.26 -5.60 -21.83
C THR A 79 0.53 -4.34 -22.20
N ASN A 80 1.82 -4.30 -21.90
CA ASN A 80 2.76 -3.40 -22.56
C ASN A 80 4.00 -4.19 -22.98
N SER A 81 3.86 -4.92 -24.10
CA SER A 81 4.99 -5.35 -24.91
C SER A 81 5.52 -4.13 -25.66
N THR A 82 6.55 -3.48 -25.13
CA THR A 82 7.42 -2.59 -25.92
C THR A 82 8.74 -3.31 -26.14
N SER A 83 8.85 -3.97 -27.30
CA SER A 83 10.14 -4.37 -27.86
C SER A 83 10.92 -3.08 -28.15
N TYR A 84 12.03 -2.86 -27.46
CA TYR A 84 13.00 -1.87 -27.88
C TYR A 84 13.86 -2.50 -28.98
N GLU A 85 13.47 -2.28 -30.24
CA GLU A 85 14.35 -2.52 -31.38
C GLU A 85 15.59 -1.64 -31.21
N HIS A 86 16.76 -2.26 -31.10
CA HIS A 86 18.04 -1.57 -31.20
C HIS A 86 18.30 -1.20 -32.66
N PRO A 87 18.46 0.09 -33.04
CA PRO A 87 19.06 0.42 -34.31
C PRO A 87 20.58 0.16 -34.20
N GLY A 88 20.96 -1.09 -34.41
CA GLY A 88 22.35 -1.48 -34.59
C GLY A 88 22.93 -0.78 -35.82
N LYS A 89 23.86 0.14 -35.57
CA LYS A 89 24.78 0.68 -36.57
C LYS A 89 25.40 -0.44 -37.39
N ALA A 90 25.25 -0.38 -38.71
CA ALA A 90 26.20 -1.01 -39.62
C ALA A 90 27.18 0.06 -40.10
N ILE A 91 28.45 -0.25 -39.86
CA ILE A 91 29.69 0.39 -40.31
C ILE A 91 29.77 0.56 -41.82
#